data_AF-A0A935DYI9-F1
#
_entry.id   AF-A0A935DYI9-F1
#
_cell.length_a   1.000
_cell.length_b   1.000
_cell.length_c   1.000
_cell.angle_alpha   90.00
_cell.angle_beta   90.00
_cell.angle_gamma   90.00
#
_symmetry.space_group_name_H-M   'P 1'
#
loop_
_entity.id
_entity.type
_entity.pdbx_description
1 polymer ?
#
loop_
_entity_poly.entity_id
_entity_poly.type
_entity_poly.pdbx_seq_one_letter_code
_entity_poly.pdbx_strand_id
1 'polypeptide(L)'
;MDTFQQVLSTLGFVIRAIGFAVLGFGVARFTLDAYYKAAWQVQITLAAGFFLLLVGLTHYSSPGSMGMFAIGSGVGLVMQFMGKKEEEEHAKEGKKK
;
A
#
# COMPACT_ATOMS: atom_id res chain seq x y z
N MET A 1 14.35 -11.62 -33.94
CA MET A 1 14.22 -10.39 -33.12
C MET A 1 13.26 -10.59 -31.93
N ASP A 2 12.54 -11.71 -31.86
CA ASP A 2 11.54 -12.02 -30.83
C ASP A 2 12.10 -12.23 -29.42
N THR A 3 13.26 -12.87 -29.28
CA THR A 3 13.83 -13.19 -27.95
C THR A 3 14.23 -11.93 -27.18
N PHE A 4 14.83 -10.94 -27.86
CA PHE A 4 15.23 -9.69 -27.23
C PHE A 4 14.01 -8.88 -26.76
N GLN A 5 12.94 -8.84 -27.56
CA GLN A 5 11.70 -8.18 -27.16
C GLN A 5 10.98 -8.91 -26.02
N GLN A 6 11.01 -10.24 -25.99
CA GLN A 6 10.47 -11.02 -24.86
C GLN A 6 11.22 -10.78 -23.55
N VAL A 7 12.55 -10.68 -23.60
CA VAL A 7 13.36 -10.37 -22.41
C VAL A 7 13.02 -8.97 -21.91
N LEU A 8 12.95 -7.98 -22.80
CA LEU A 8 12.59 -6.61 -22.43
C LEU A 8 11.15 -6.50 -21.89
N SER A 9 10.18 -7.21 -22.47
CA SER A 9 8.79 -7.20 -21.99
C SER A 9 8.66 -7.87 -20.63
N THR A 10 9.42 -8.94 -20.39
CA THR A 10 9.46 -9.63 -19.10
C THR A 10 10.08 -8.74 -18.03
N LEU A 11 11.22 -8.09 -18.33
CA LEU A 11 11.83 -7.12 -17.43
C LEU A 11 10.91 -5.94 -17.14
N GLY A 12 10.24 -5.40 -18.16
CA GLY A 12 9.26 -4.33 -18.00
C GLY A 12 8.09 -4.74 -17.10
N PHE A 13 7.62 -5.98 -17.22
CA PHE A 13 6.59 -6.53 -16.34
C PHE A 13 7.06 -6.64 -14.88
N VAL A 14 8.28 -7.15 -14.65
CA VAL A 14 8.85 -7.27 -13.30
C VAL A 14 9.06 -5.90 -12.65
N ILE A 15 9.62 -4.94 -13.39
CA ILE A 15 9.83 -3.57 -12.90
C ILE A 15 8.48 -2.93 -12.55
N ARG A 16 7.46 -3.11 -13.40
CA ARG A 16 6.10 -2.63 -13.13
C ARG A 16 5.51 -3.27 -11.88
N ALA A 17 5.62 -4.60 -11.76
CA ALA A 17 5.17 -5.35 -10.58
C ALA A 17 5.81 -4.84 -9.28
N ILE A 18 7.12 -4.63 -9.27
CA ILE A 18 7.85 -4.07 -8.12
C ILE A 18 7.40 -2.64 -7.85
N GLY A 19 7.27 -1.81 -8.89
CA GLY A 19 6.79 -0.44 -8.77
C GLY A 19 5.41 -0.36 -8.12
N PHE A 20 4.49 -1.22 -8.51
CA PHE A 20 3.16 -1.29 -7.91
C PHE A 20 3.18 -1.80 -6.47
N ALA A 21 4.07 -2.75 -6.14
CA ALA A 21 4.24 -3.20 -4.76
C ALA A 21 4.71 -2.07 -3.84
N VAL A 22 5.75 -1.34 -4.25
CA VAL A 22 6.30 -0.20 -3.49
C VAL A 22 5.28 0.94 -3.41
N LEU A 23 4.59 1.24 -4.51
CA LEU A 23 3.54 2.26 -4.55
C LEU A 23 2.38 1.87 -3.62
N GLY A 24 1.93 0.61 -3.67
CA GLY A 24 0.90 0.09 -2.79
C GLY A 24 1.26 0.25 -1.31
N PHE A 25 2.48 -0.15 -0.95
CA PHE A 25 2.98 0.00 0.41
C PHE A 25 3.04 1.47 0.85
N GLY A 26 3.63 2.33 0.02
CA GLY A 26 3.78 3.76 0.32
C GLY A 26 2.44 4.48 0.46
N VAL A 27 1.50 4.22 -0.45
CA VAL A 27 0.15 4.79 -0.40
C VAL A 27 -0.59 4.31 0.84
N ALA A 28 -0.56 3.02 1.16
CA ALA A 28 -1.21 2.51 2.37
C ALA A 28 -0.65 3.15 3.65
N ARG A 29 0.68 3.21 3.78
CA ARG A 29 1.35 3.84 4.93
C ARG A 29 0.99 5.32 5.04
N PHE A 30 1.04 6.06 3.94
CA PHE A 30 0.68 7.48 3.87
C PHE A 30 -0.79 7.71 4.22
N THR A 31 -1.70 6.95 3.62
CA THR A 31 -3.14 7.06 3.86
C THR A 31 -3.45 6.84 5.33
N LEU A 32 -2.86 5.82 5.96
CA LEU A 32 -3.08 5.54 7.39
C LEU A 32 -2.49 6.62 8.30
N ASP A 33 -1.25 7.04 8.06
CA ASP A 33 -0.60 8.09 8.86
C ASP A 33 -1.36 9.42 8.79
N ALA A 34 -1.84 9.78 7.61
CA ALA A 34 -2.66 10.98 7.42
C ALA A 34 -4.06 10.78 8.04
N TYR A 35 -4.67 9.60 7.89
CA TYR A 35 -6.01 9.30 8.40
C TYR A 35 -6.09 9.46 9.93
N TYR A 36 -5.10 8.97 10.67
CA TYR A 36 -5.10 9.07 12.13
C TYR A 36 -4.87 10.48 12.68
N LYS A 37 -4.27 11.39 11.88
CA LYS A 37 -3.94 12.75 12.31
C LYS A 37 -4.93 13.81 11.84
N ALA A 38 -5.84 13.46 10.94
CA ALA A 38 -6.67 14.44 10.25
C ALA A 38 -8.10 14.54 10.79
N ALA A 39 -8.75 15.67 10.51
CA ALA A 39 -10.16 15.89 10.80
C ALA A 39 -11.04 14.95 9.95
N TRP A 40 -12.28 14.72 10.40
CA TRP A 40 -13.20 13.75 9.80
C TRP A 40 -13.44 13.92 8.29
N GLN A 41 -13.42 15.17 7.79
CA GLN A 41 -13.54 15.46 6.35
C GLN A 41 -12.37 14.89 5.54
N VAL A 42 -11.15 15.04 6.06
CA VAL A 42 -9.94 14.56 5.39
C VAL A 42 -9.85 13.03 5.48
N GLN A 43 -10.33 12.43 6.57
CA GLN A 43 -10.45 10.98 6.70
C GLN A 43 -11.33 10.37 5.60
N ILE A 44 -12.49 10.98 5.33
CA ILE A 44 -13.39 10.53 4.25
C ILE A 44 -12.70 10.69 2.90
N THR A 45 -12.06 11.83 2.63
CA THR A 45 -11.33 12.06 1.37
C THR A 45 -10.19 11.07 1.17
N LEU A 46 -9.45 10.72 2.23
CA LEU A 46 -8.38 9.72 2.19
C LEU A 46 -8.91 8.32 1.90
N ALA A 47 -10.00 7.92 2.57
CA ALA A 47 -10.64 6.62 2.34
C ALA A 47 -11.22 6.56 0.92
N ALA A 48 -12.02 7.56 0.52
CA ALA A 48 -12.60 7.64 -0.82
C ALA A 48 -11.52 7.67 -1.90
N GLY A 49 -10.46 8.47 -1.72
CA GLY A 49 -9.33 8.55 -2.65
C GLY A 49 -8.59 7.22 -2.79
N PHE A 50 -8.42 6.47 -1.71
CA PHE A 50 -7.81 5.13 -1.75
C PHE A 50 -8.68 4.14 -2.54
N PHE A 51 -10.00 4.13 -2.32
CA PHE A 51 -10.92 3.28 -3.10
C PHE A 51 -11.01 3.69 -4.56
N LEU A 52 -11.01 4.99 -4.85
CA LEU A 52 -11.05 5.50 -6.22
C LEU A 52 -9.75 5.16 -6.97
N LEU A 53 -8.61 5.19 -6.27
CA LEU A 53 -7.34 4.70 -6.79
C LEU A 53 -7.39 3.20 -7.07
N LEU A 54 -7.97 2.38 -6.18
CA LEU A 54 -8.18 0.95 -6.44
C LEU A 54 -9.03 0.72 -7.70
N VAL A 55 -10.16 1.42 -7.84
CA VAL A 55 -11.03 1.32 -9.03
C VAL A 55 -10.28 1.74 -10.31
N GLY A 56 -9.52 2.83 -10.25
CA GLY A 56 -8.69 3.29 -11.36
C GLY A 56 -7.64 2.26 -11.74
N LEU A 57 -7.00 1.62 -10.77
CA LEU A 57 -6.03 0.56 -11.03
C LEU A 57 -6.69 -0.69 -11.62
N THR A 58 -7.92 -1.05 -11.23
CA THR A 58 -8.66 -2.15 -11.86
C THR A 58 -8.88 -1.91 -13.34
N HIS A 59 -9.19 -0.67 -13.70
CA HIS A 59 -9.54 -0.33 -15.07
C HIS A 59 -8.31 -0.15 -15.98
N TYR A 60 -7.24 0.44 -15.46
CA TYR A 60 -6.07 0.84 -16.28
C TYR A 60 -4.84 -0.05 -16.11
N SER A 61 -4.79 -0.93 -15.12
CA SER A 61 -3.62 -1.78 -14.86
C SER A 61 -3.89 -3.25 -15.17
N SER A 62 -2.84 -3.97 -15.55
CA SER A 62 -2.93 -5.41 -15.74
C SER A 62 -3.21 -6.11 -14.40
N PRO A 63 -3.90 -7.28 -14.41
CA PRO A 63 -4.26 -8.01 -13.18
C PRO A 63 -3.06 -8.29 -12.26
N GLY A 64 -1.89 -8.62 -12.86
CA GLY A 64 -0.66 -8.86 -12.09
C GLY A 64 -0.11 -7.60 -11.40
N SER A 65 -0.18 -6.44 -12.07
CA SER A 65 0.24 -5.16 -11.49
C SER A 65 -0.67 -4.76 -10.32
N MET A 66 -1.97 -4.97 -10.50
CA MET A 66 -2.97 -4.66 -9.49
C MET A 66 -2.84 -5.58 -8.27
N GLY A 67 -2.56 -6.87 -8.49
CA GLY A 67 -2.26 -7.82 -7.42
C GLY A 67 -1.05 -7.39 -6.59
N MET A 68 0.03 -6.93 -7.24
CA MET A 68 1.21 -6.43 -6.53
C MET A 68 0.93 -5.17 -5.72
N PHE A 69 0.11 -4.26 -6.24
CA PHE A 69 -0.38 -3.11 -5.48
C PHE A 69 -1.17 -3.53 -4.24
N ALA A 70 -2.10 -4.49 -4.39
CA ALA A 70 -2.91 -5.00 -3.30
C ALA A 70 -2.04 -5.69 -2.22
N ILE A 71 -1.03 -6.47 -2.62
CA ILE A 71 -0.05 -7.06 -1.70
C ILE A 71 0.74 -5.98 -0.99
N GLY A 72 1.31 -5.02 -1.72
CA GLY A 72 2.10 -3.92 -1.14
C GLY A 72 1.31 -3.11 -0.11
N SER A 73 0.09 -2.71 -0.48
CA SER A 73 -0.82 -1.97 0.41
C SER A 73 -1.29 -2.80 1.60
N GLY A 74 -1.57 -4.09 1.41
CA GLY A 74 -1.91 -5.03 2.47
C GLY A 74 -0.78 -5.20 3.49
N VAL A 75 0.46 -5.35 3.04
CA VAL A 75 1.64 -5.40 3.94
C VAL A 75 1.77 -4.09 4.73
N GLY A 76 1.60 -2.95 4.07
CA GLY A 76 1.64 -1.63 4.72
C GLY A 76 0.58 -1.48 5.82
N LEU A 77 -0.64 -1.94 5.55
CA LEU A 77 -1.73 -2.00 6.53
C LEU A 77 -1.36 -2.88 7.72
N VAL A 78 -0.95 -4.13 7.48
CA VAL A 78 -0.63 -5.09 8.55
C VAL A 78 0.51 -4.58 9.44
N MET A 79 1.59 -4.07 8.85
CA MET A 79 2.74 -3.53 9.62
C MET A 79 2.32 -2.36 10.52
N GLN A 80 1.44 -1.49 10.03
CA GLN A 80 0.96 -0.36 10.81
C GLN A 80 0.12 -0.78 12.01
N PHE A 81 -0.69 -1.83 11.87
CA PHE A 81 -1.47 -2.37 12.98
C PHE A 81 -0.63 -3.18 13.97
N MET A 82 0.46 -3.82 13.52
CA MET A 82 1.40 -4.51 14.42
C MET A 82 2.20 -3.51 15.28
N GLY A 83 2.79 -2.48 14.69
CA GLY A 83 3.58 -1.49 15.45
C GLY A 83 2.77 -0.73 16.51
N LYS A 84 1.48 -0.48 16.26
CA LYS A 84 0.59 0.13 17.25
C LYS A 84 0.29 -0.78 18.45
N LYS A 85 0.22 -2.10 18.25
CA LYS A 85 0.00 -3.04 19.36
C LYS A 85 1.20 -3.08 20.29
N GLU A 86 2.41 -3.05 19.75
CA GLU A 86 3.64 -3.05 20.54
C GLU A 86 3.80 -1.75 21.35
N GLU A 87 3.47 -0.58 20.78
CA GLU A 87 3.49 0.68 21.53
C GLU A 87 2.47 0.70 22.69
N GLU A 88 1.26 0.15 22.50
CA GLU A 88 0.26 0.07 23.55
C GLU A 88 0.63 -0.91 24.68
N GLU A 89 1.32 -2.01 24.36
CA GLU A 89 1.81 -2.97 25.36
C GLU A 89 2.98 -2.38 26.17
N HIS A 90 3.96 -1.76 25.52
CA HIS A 90 5.07 -1.09 26.21
C HIS A 90 4.62 0.10 27.07
N ALA A 91 3.61 0.87 26.64
CA ALA A 91 3.04 1.96 27.44
C ALA A 91 2.29 1.47 28.68
N LYS A 92 1.69 0.26 28.63
CA LYS A 92 0.99 -0.36 29.77
C LYS A 92 1.96 -0.97 30.79
N GLU A 93 3.09 -1.51 30.36
CA GLU A 93 4.12 -2.03 31.28
C GLU A 93 4.88 -0.90 32.00
N GLY A 94 5.14 0.23 31.33
CA GLY A 94 5.82 1.39 31.94
C GLY A 94 5.01 2.09 33.05
N LYS A 95 3.68 1.97 33.05
CA LYS A 95 2.80 2.53 34.10
C LYS A 95 2.61 1.62 35.33
N LYS A 96 3.19 0.42 35.32
CA LYS A 96 3.11 -0.54 36.44
C LYS A 96 4.37 -0.61 37.31
N LYS A 97 5.37 0.25 37.07
CA LYS A 97 6.55 0.42 37.93
C LYS A 97 6.48 1.68 38.76
#